data_AF-A0A8T5IDE8-F1
#
_entry.id   AF-A0A8T5IDE8-F1
#
_cell.length_a   1.000
_cell.length_b   1.000
_cell.length_c   1.000
_cell.angle_alpha   90.00
_cell.angle_beta   90.00
_cell.angle_gamma   90.00
#
_symmetry.space_group_name_H-M   'P 1'
#
loop_
_entity.id
_entity.type
_entity.pdbx_description
1 polymer ?
#
loop_
_entity_poly.entity_id
_entity_poly.type
_entity_poly.pdbx_seq_one_letter_code
_entity_poly.pdbx_strand_id
1 'polypeptide(L)'
;CDSDDDNDGILDNNGDSCPTGELLWVSTSNALDPNSSTDWDMDGCKDSSSEDLDMDNDQKLDADDNCPRTAWDRSISVRPEWISEPSSDKDLDGCRDGDEDTDDDNDGVGDANDNCPDETGTSSKGTVIGCPDRDGDGWADQIDDCPDTNGNSENGSRIGCLDSDGDGWADEIDALPLEPTQWIDSDEDSYGDNPNGNKADDCPNEAGGSFEDRQGCKDSDNDGWSNPDVFWTIDDGADALPDNPTQWSDFDGDGYGDNYGNHSWTMTRDESWPGEYVLLALNQDACPLQYGDSSLGEILGCTDKDGDGWADFIDAFPDDVNEYLDSDKDGFADGTDDCRNTKGGSQNDRKGCPDLDGDGWSDADAMWTIGNGADAFRDEPSQWSDADGDGYGDNSEGTKADDCPDTFGTLDDEGFRGCPPSSKEKETEDNSLTEGSSNLAGFGDTDMTTMVIIIGGIVAVLILVVVLVRGGDEDEEYLEDEDDIYHQQYATAMQGTEQYANPAAVHPQAQYQAPQQVHAQHPDPTVVGQMRTDGNEWLEYPHSSGMWYSRDIATRTWVRRI
;
A
#
# COMPACT_ATOMS: atom_id res chain seq x y z
N CYS A 1 -12.55 -103.00 -43.16
CA CYS A 1 -12.48 -101.59 -42.79
C CYS A 1 -11.01 -101.28 -42.84
N ASP A 2 -10.65 -100.25 -43.59
CA ASP A 2 -9.40 -99.57 -43.27
C ASP A 2 -9.51 -99.07 -41.83
N SER A 3 -8.37 -98.89 -41.17
CA SER A 3 -8.33 -98.33 -39.81
C SER A 3 -7.65 -96.96 -39.76
N ASP A 4 -7.34 -96.45 -40.96
CA ASP A 4 -6.60 -95.25 -41.31
C ASP A 4 -7.02 -94.96 -42.78
N ASP A 5 -8.20 -94.34 -42.92
CA ASP A 5 -8.94 -94.21 -44.19
C ASP A 5 -8.23 -93.26 -45.18
N ASP A 6 -7.39 -92.33 -44.71
CA ASP A 6 -6.60 -91.38 -45.53
C ASP A 6 -5.08 -91.65 -45.56
N ASN A 7 -4.60 -92.62 -44.78
CA ASN A 7 -3.22 -93.11 -44.73
C ASN A 7 -2.21 -92.05 -44.28
N ASP A 8 -2.58 -91.19 -43.34
CA ASP A 8 -1.71 -90.18 -42.73
C ASP A 8 -0.86 -90.74 -41.57
N GLY A 9 -1.19 -91.94 -41.07
CA GLY A 9 -0.49 -92.64 -39.99
C GLY A 9 -1.12 -92.49 -38.60
N ILE A 10 -2.21 -91.75 -38.46
CA ILE A 10 -3.10 -91.74 -37.29
C ILE A 10 -4.26 -92.73 -37.55
N LEU A 11 -4.88 -93.28 -36.50
CA LEU A 11 -5.96 -94.27 -36.68
C LEU A 11 -7.32 -93.59 -36.47
N ASP A 12 -8.30 -93.87 -37.34
CA ASP A 12 -9.63 -93.22 -37.35
C ASP A 12 -10.34 -93.20 -35.97
N ASN A 13 -10.12 -94.22 -35.14
CA ASN A 13 -10.80 -94.38 -33.84
C ASN A 13 -9.87 -94.10 -32.64
N ASN A 14 -8.67 -93.57 -32.88
CA ASN A 14 -7.67 -93.34 -31.86
C ASN A 14 -6.84 -92.09 -32.19
N GLY A 15 -7.50 -90.94 -32.07
CA GLY A 15 -6.89 -89.64 -32.17
C GLY A 15 -7.29 -88.88 -33.43
N ASP A 16 -7.56 -89.55 -34.54
CA ASP A 16 -7.80 -88.86 -35.81
C ASP A 16 -9.07 -87.99 -35.80
N SER A 17 -8.90 -86.67 -35.91
CA SER A 17 -9.95 -85.65 -36.03
C SER A 17 -10.45 -85.50 -37.47
N CYS A 18 -9.63 -85.91 -38.45
CA CYS A 18 -9.89 -85.80 -39.88
C CYS A 18 -9.82 -87.16 -40.60
N PRO A 19 -10.57 -88.20 -40.17
CA PRO A 19 -10.38 -89.59 -40.59
C PRO A 19 -10.67 -89.89 -42.07
N THR A 20 -11.05 -88.90 -42.87
CA THR A 20 -11.27 -89.05 -44.31
C THR A 20 -10.67 -87.87 -45.07
N GLY A 21 -9.56 -87.34 -44.59
CA GLY A 21 -8.96 -86.10 -45.02
C GLY A 21 -8.16 -86.19 -46.34
N GLU A 22 -7.23 -85.27 -46.52
CA GLU A 22 -6.34 -85.21 -47.66
C GLU A 22 -5.46 -86.46 -47.72
N LEU A 23 -5.22 -86.97 -48.93
CA LEU A 23 -4.36 -88.13 -49.13
C LEU A 23 -2.91 -87.72 -49.43
N LEU A 24 -1.96 -88.65 -49.26
CA LEU A 24 -0.55 -88.54 -49.66
C LEU A 24 0.32 -87.62 -48.78
N TRP A 25 0.12 -87.67 -47.47
CA TRP A 25 0.98 -87.03 -46.46
C TRP A 25 1.13 -87.96 -45.25
N VAL A 26 1.90 -87.54 -44.25
CA VAL A 26 2.00 -88.25 -42.96
C VAL A 26 1.94 -87.24 -41.83
N SER A 27 1.24 -87.57 -40.75
CA SER A 27 1.21 -86.77 -39.53
C SER A 27 2.58 -86.75 -38.85
N THR A 28 3.18 -85.56 -38.74
CA THR A 28 4.48 -85.36 -38.10
C THR A 28 4.57 -83.98 -37.46
N SER A 29 5.10 -83.93 -36.22
CA SER A 29 5.38 -82.66 -35.54
C SER A 29 6.83 -82.54 -35.09
N ASN A 30 7.41 -81.36 -35.23
CA ASN A 30 8.82 -81.09 -34.95
C ASN A 30 9.00 -79.90 -34.00
N ALA A 31 9.31 -80.17 -32.74
CA ALA A 31 9.46 -79.15 -31.70
C ALA A 31 10.68 -78.23 -31.91
N LEU A 32 11.66 -78.63 -32.72
CA LEU A 32 12.86 -77.82 -33.00
C LEU A 32 12.70 -76.92 -34.23
N ASP A 33 11.73 -77.22 -35.08
CA ASP A 33 11.42 -76.46 -36.29
C ASP A 33 9.91 -76.57 -36.56
N PRO A 34 9.08 -75.75 -35.88
CA PRO A 34 7.62 -75.84 -35.97
C PRO A 34 7.10 -75.79 -37.40
N ASN A 35 7.72 -74.98 -38.25
CA ASN A 35 7.38 -74.84 -39.68
C ASN A 35 7.62 -76.11 -40.51
N SER A 36 8.33 -77.10 -39.97
CA SER A 36 8.55 -78.39 -40.63
C SER A 36 7.54 -79.45 -40.23
N SER A 37 6.62 -79.13 -39.32
CA SER A 37 5.50 -79.99 -38.94
C SER A 37 4.47 -80.03 -40.06
N THR A 38 3.87 -81.19 -40.28
CA THR A 38 2.75 -81.40 -41.20
C THR A 38 1.40 -81.47 -40.49
N ASP A 39 1.45 -81.78 -39.20
CA ASP A 39 0.35 -81.87 -38.22
C ASP A 39 1.01 -81.54 -36.87
N TRP A 40 0.72 -80.38 -36.30
CA TRP A 40 1.39 -79.90 -35.10
C TRP A 40 0.94 -80.67 -33.87
N ASP A 41 -0.34 -80.55 -33.49
CA ASP A 41 -0.97 -81.19 -32.34
C ASP A 41 -1.11 -82.73 -32.42
N MET A 42 -0.73 -83.32 -33.55
CA MET A 42 -0.85 -84.75 -33.85
C MET A 42 -2.30 -85.23 -33.86
N ASP A 43 -3.21 -84.43 -34.40
CA ASP A 43 -4.63 -84.73 -34.46
C ASP A 43 -5.12 -85.52 -35.68
N GLY A 44 -4.26 -85.72 -36.68
CA GLY A 44 -4.62 -86.38 -37.95
C GLY A 44 -5.20 -85.41 -38.98
N CYS A 45 -5.37 -84.13 -38.63
CA CYS A 45 -5.63 -83.07 -39.57
C CYS A 45 -4.30 -82.43 -40.01
N LYS A 46 -4.27 -81.92 -41.24
CA LYS A 46 -3.05 -81.36 -41.84
C LYS A 46 -3.04 -79.84 -41.72
N ASP A 47 -2.14 -79.28 -40.93
CA ASP A 47 -1.95 -77.82 -40.69
C ASP A 47 -2.07 -76.97 -41.97
N SER A 48 -1.41 -77.41 -43.05
CA SER A 48 -1.30 -76.63 -44.29
C SER A 48 -2.52 -76.73 -45.22
N SER A 49 -3.57 -77.43 -44.80
CA SER A 49 -4.79 -77.67 -45.59
C SER A 49 -5.97 -76.87 -45.02
N SER A 50 -7.19 -77.18 -45.47
CA SER A 50 -8.42 -76.60 -44.90
C SER A 50 -9.15 -77.56 -43.95
N GLU A 51 -8.50 -78.66 -43.60
CA GLU A 51 -9.05 -79.71 -42.74
C GLU A 51 -8.73 -79.45 -41.28
N ASP A 52 -7.58 -78.87 -41.04
CA ASP A 52 -7.18 -78.30 -39.76
C ASP A 52 -7.44 -76.79 -39.76
N LEU A 53 -8.06 -76.28 -38.70
CA LEU A 53 -8.35 -74.86 -38.50
C LEU A 53 -7.89 -74.36 -37.12
N ASP A 54 -7.28 -75.23 -36.32
CA ASP A 54 -6.86 -75.04 -34.93
C ASP A 54 -5.63 -75.94 -34.72
N MET A 55 -4.46 -75.44 -35.15
CA MET A 55 -3.24 -76.25 -35.29
C MET A 55 -2.69 -76.79 -33.97
N ASP A 56 -3.02 -76.18 -32.83
CA ASP A 56 -2.59 -76.66 -31.52
C ASP A 56 -3.74 -77.15 -30.62
N ASN A 57 -4.96 -77.18 -31.14
CA ASN A 57 -6.16 -77.74 -30.52
C ASN A 57 -6.50 -77.11 -29.15
N ASP A 58 -6.20 -75.82 -28.99
CA ASP A 58 -6.51 -75.05 -27.79
C ASP A 58 -7.94 -74.48 -27.79
N GLN A 59 -8.73 -74.75 -28.84
CA GLN A 59 -10.08 -74.26 -29.12
C GLN A 59 -10.16 -72.83 -29.67
N LYS A 60 -9.02 -72.24 -30.02
CA LYS A 60 -8.91 -71.00 -30.79
C LYS A 60 -8.61 -71.36 -32.24
N LEU A 61 -9.30 -70.70 -33.17
CA LEU A 61 -9.04 -70.96 -34.59
C LEU A 61 -7.80 -70.20 -35.03
N ASP A 62 -6.97 -70.79 -35.90
CA ASP A 62 -5.73 -70.20 -36.45
C ASP A 62 -5.91 -68.76 -36.99
N ALA A 63 -7.12 -68.42 -37.45
CA ALA A 63 -7.43 -67.10 -38.01
C ALA A 63 -7.61 -66.00 -36.95
N ASP A 64 -7.92 -66.41 -35.72
CA ASP A 64 -8.11 -65.55 -34.56
C ASP A 64 -7.03 -65.80 -33.48
N ASP A 65 -6.03 -66.64 -33.78
CA ASP A 65 -4.97 -67.10 -32.88
C ASP A 65 -3.62 -66.42 -33.19
N ASN A 66 -3.04 -65.75 -32.21
CA ASN A 66 -1.73 -65.10 -32.30
C ASN A 66 -0.56 -66.06 -32.09
N CYS A 67 -0.81 -67.19 -31.42
CA CYS A 67 0.13 -68.26 -31.12
C CYS A 67 -0.39 -69.63 -31.62
N PRO A 68 -0.64 -69.82 -32.93
CA PRO A 68 -1.25 -71.04 -33.50
C PRO A 68 -0.40 -72.31 -33.39
N ARG A 69 0.71 -72.25 -32.63
CA ARG A 69 1.63 -73.36 -32.43
C ARG A 69 2.16 -73.34 -31.01
N THR A 70 1.29 -73.67 -30.07
CA THR A 70 1.65 -73.79 -28.67
C THR A 70 2.66 -74.90 -28.44
N ALA A 71 3.69 -74.65 -27.64
CA ALA A 71 4.63 -75.65 -27.18
C ALA A 71 4.05 -76.49 -26.02
N TRP A 72 4.28 -77.80 -26.04
CA TRP A 72 3.90 -78.71 -24.94
C TRP A 72 4.92 -79.84 -24.75
N ASP A 73 4.87 -80.47 -23.58
CA ASP A 73 5.71 -81.63 -23.28
C ASP A 73 5.16 -82.91 -23.94
N ARG A 74 5.70 -83.23 -25.11
CA ARG A 74 5.40 -84.46 -25.87
C ARG A 74 5.76 -85.77 -25.15
N SER A 75 6.49 -85.70 -24.03
CA SER A 75 6.76 -86.86 -23.18
C SER A 75 5.64 -87.15 -22.18
N ILE A 76 4.78 -86.16 -21.91
CA ILE A 76 3.65 -86.26 -21.00
C ILE A 76 2.38 -86.56 -21.78
N SER A 77 2.10 -85.78 -22.82
CA SER A 77 0.92 -85.96 -23.67
C SER A 77 1.27 -85.91 -25.16
N VAL A 78 0.51 -86.65 -25.96
CA VAL A 78 0.73 -86.70 -27.41
C VAL A 78 0.23 -85.42 -28.07
N ARG A 79 -0.69 -84.70 -27.42
CA ARG A 79 -1.31 -83.45 -27.89
C ARG A 79 -1.21 -82.36 -26.82
N PRO A 80 -1.39 -81.09 -27.18
CA PRO A 80 -1.68 -80.03 -26.22
C PRO A 80 -2.92 -80.39 -25.38
N GLU A 81 -2.89 -80.07 -24.08
CA GLU A 81 -3.99 -80.34 -23.15
C GLU A 81 -4.60 -79.06 -22.57
N TRP A 82 -3.95 -77.92 -22.80
CA TRP A 82 -4.46 -76.62 -22.42
C TRP A 82 -5.46 -76.14 -23.47
N ILE A 83 -6.33 -75.24 -23.06
CA ILE A 83 -7.33 -74.60 -23.91
C ILE A 83 -7.30 -73.10 -23.62
N SER A 84 -7.53 -72.26 -24.63
CA SER A 84 -7.72 -70.82 -24.46
C SER A 84 -9.00 -70.56 -23.65
N GLU A 85 -8.83 -70.18 -22.38
CA GLU A 85 -9.91 -69.81 -21.46
C GLU A 85 -9.44 -68.72 -20.49
N PRO A 86 -10.33 -67.88 -19.91
CA PRO A 86 -9.93 -66.68 -19.14
C PRO A 86 -9.02 -66.92 -17.90
N SER A 87 -8.79 -68.18 -17.54
CA SER A 87 -7.88 -68.57 -16.46
C SER A 87 -6.47 -68.94 -16.91
N SER A 88 -6.22 -69.12 -18.21
CA SER A 88 -4.93 -69.52 -18.78
C SER A 88 -4.53 -68.77 -20.06
N ASP A 89 -5.41 -67.91 -20.54
CA ASP A 89 -5.26 -66.97 -21.65
C ASP A 89 -6.21 -65.79 -21.31
N LYS A 90 -5.67 -64.63 -20.91
CA LYS A 90 -6.49 -63.55 -20.34
C LYS A 90 -7.33 -62.83 -21.38
N ASP A 91 -6.74 -62.48 -22.51
CA ASP A 91 -7.39 -61.71 -23.56
C ASP A 91 -8.07 -62.60 -24.62
N LEU A 92 -7.82 -63.91 -24.55
CA LEU A 92 -8.34 -64.96 -25.42
C LEU A 92 -7.80 -64.87 -26.83
N ASP A 93 -6.53 -64.51 -27.03
CA ASP A 93 -5.90 -64.46 -28.35
C ASP A 93 -5.26 -65.78 -28.80
N GLY A 94 -5.33 -66.85 -28.01
CA GLY A 94 -4.71 -68.16 -28.31
C GLY A 94 -3.26 -68.27 -27.83
N CYS A 95 -2.71 -67.26 -27.18
CA CYS A 95 -1.43 -67.34 -26.49
C CYS A 95 -1.62 -67.71 -25.01
N ARG A 96 -0.70 -68.51 -24.48
CA ARG A 96 -0.76 -68.95 -23.07
C ARG A 96 0.03 -67.99 -22.18
N ASP A 97 -0.64 -67.39 -21.19
CA ASP A 97 -0.08 -66.43 -20.22
C ASP A 97 1.27 -66.90 -19.60
N GLY A 98 1.36 -68.20 -19.31
CA GLY A 98 2.44 -68.72 -18.48
C GLY A 98 3.83 -68.72 -19.12
N ASP A 99 3.93 -68.66 -20.45
CA ASP A 99 5.20 -68.87 -21.17
C ASP A 99 5.25 -68.50 -22.65
N GLU A 100 4.12 -68.24 -23.31
CA GLU A 100 4.08 -67.97 -24.76
C GLU A 100 3.54 -66.59 -25.10
N ASP A 101 2.61 -66.10 -24.28
CA ASP A 101 2.19 -64.72 -24.31
C ASP A 101 3.26 -63.80 -23.70
N THR A 102 3.33 -62.57 -24.20
CA THR A 102 4.21 -61.52 -23.69
C THR A 102 3.46 -60.24 -23.34
N ASP A 103 2.15 -60.24 -23.52
CA ASP A 103 1.20 -59.16 -23.27
C ASP A 103 -0.16 -59.79 -22.93
N ASP A 104 -0.25 -60.40 -21.74
CA ASP A 104 -1.33 -61.31 -21.33
C ASP A 104 -2.73 -60.69 -21.56
N ASP A 105 -2.90 -59.38 -21.32
CA ASP A 105 -4.18 -58.68 -21.53
C ASP A 105 -4.29 -57.88 -22.84
N ASN A 106 -3.22 -57.85 -23.65
CA ASN A 106 -3.10 -57.19 -24.94
C ASN A 106 -3.49 -55.69 -24.93
N ASP A 107 -3.20 -54.98 -23.83
CA ASP A 107 -3.42 -53.53 -23.74
C ASP A 107 -2.34 -52.69 -24.47
N GLY A 108 -1.26 -53.36 -24.90
CA GLY A 108 -0.12 -52.79 -25.61
C GLY A 108 1.10 -52.52 -24.72
N VAL A 109 1.04 -52.87 -23.44
CA VAL A 109 2.14 -52.83 -22.47
C VAL A 109 2.49 -54.26 -22.04
N GLY A 110 3.45 -54.90 -22.72
CA GLY A 110 3.81 -56.28 -22.36
C GLY A 110 4.27 -56.47 -20.90
N ASP A 111 4.01 -57.67 -20.35
CA ASP A 111 4.00 -58.01 -18.90
C ASP A 111 5.25 -57.60 -18.13
N ALA A 112 6.40 -57.55 -18.82
CA ALA A 112 7.66 -57.14 -18.22
C ALA A 112 7.67 -55.67 -17.76
N ASN A 113 6.83 -54.83 -18.36
CA ASN A 113 6.70 -53.41 -18.04
C ASN A 113 5.30 -53.05 -17.52
N ASP A 114 4.40 -54.03 -17.44
CA ASP A 114 3.05 -53.86 -16.91
C ASP A 114 3.00 -54.07 -15.39
N ASN A 115 2.27 -53.21 -14.69
CA ASN A 115 2.00 -53.34 -13.27
C ASN A 115 0.69 -54.09 -12.97
N CYS A 116 -0.15 -54.30 -13.97
CA CYS A 116 -1.38 -55.06 -13.99
C CYS A 116 -1.47 -55.99 -15.21
N PRO A 117 -0.55 -56.97 -15.40
CA PRO A 117 -0.47 -57.78 -16.63
C PRO A 117 -1.75 -58.52 -17.02
N ASP A 118 -2.62 -58.82 -16.05
CA ASP A 118 -3.87 -59.57 -16.26
C ASP A 118 -5.11 -58.65 -16.39
N GLU A 119 -4.94 -57.32 -16.41
CA GLU A 119 -6.03 -56.33 -16.36
C GLU A 119 -5.81 -55.13 -17.28
N THR A 120 -6.49 -55.15 -18.43
CA THR A 120 -6.35 -54.12 -19.47
C THR A 120 -6.34 -52.70 -18.93
N GLY A 121 -5.31 -51.93 -19.26
CA GLY A 121 -5.14 -50.56 -18.81
C GLY A 121 -4.75 -49.56 -19.89
N THR A 122 -4.67 -48.29 -19.49
CA THR A 122 -4.15 -47.21 -20.34
C THR A 122 -3.20 -46.27 -19.60
N SER A 123 -2.93 -46.55 -18.32
CA SER A 123 -2.03 -45.72 -17.51
C SER A 123 -0.62 -45.72 -18.09
N SER A 124 -0.04 -44.52 -18.13
CA SER A 124 1.23 -44.25 -18.82
C SER A 124 2.16 -43.31 -18.04
N LYS A 125 1.75 -42.85 -16.85
CA LYS A 125 2.51 -41.98 -15.96
C LYS A 125 2.79 -42.66 -14.61
N GLY A 126 3.78 -42.13 -13.90
CA GLY A 126 4.12 -42.60 -12.56
C GLY A 126 4.84 -43.95 -12.54
N THR A 127 4.64 -44.71 -11.46
CA THR A 127 5.26 -46.03 -11.24
C THR A 127 4.32 -47.19 -11.54
N VAL A 128 3.10 -46.91 -12.00
CA VAL A 128 2.05 -47.88 -12.24
C VAL A 128 1.57 -47.67 -13.68
N ILE A 129 2.12 -48.47 -14.59
CA ILE A 129 1.91 -48.42 -16.04
C ILE A 129 1.15 -49.68 -16.47
N GLY A 130 0.30 -49.59 -17.50
CA GLY A 130 -0.50 -50.74 -18.01
C GLY A 130 -1.70 -51.12 -17.13
N CYS A 131 -1.94 -50.35 -16.06
CA CYS A 131 -3.12 -50.55 -15.21
C CYS A 131 -4.33 -49.71 -15.66
N PRO A 132 -5.54 -50.06 -15.19
CA PRO A 132 -6.75 -49.28 -15.41
C PRO A 132 -6.59 -47.79 -15.07
N ASP A 133 -7.02 -46.94 -15.99
CA ASP A 133 -7.03 -45.48 -15.92
C ASP A 133 -8.40 -45.02 -16.46
N ARG A 134 -9.33 -44.73 -15.56
CA ARG A 134 -10.75 -44.61 -15.91
C ARG A 134 -11.08 -43.27 -16.57
N ASP A 135 -10.35 -42.22 -16.26
CA ASP A 135 -10.58 -40.90 -16.82
C ASP A 135 -9.63 -40.52 -17.96
N GLY A 136 -8.55 -41.29 -18.14
CA GLY A 136 -7.64 -41.22 -19.27
C GLY A 136 -6.57 -40.15 -19.14
N ASP A 137 -6.23 -39.72 -17.92
CA ASP A 137 -5.25 -38.67 -17.67
C ASP A 137 -3.79 -39.16 -17.64
N GLY A 138 -3.63 -40.48 -17.70
CA GLY A 138 -2.39 -41.23 -17.72
C GLY A 138 -1.96 -41.78 -16.36
N TRP A 139 -2.58 -41.41 -15.24
CA TRP A 139 -2.33 -41.99 -13.93
C TRP A 139 -3.25 -43.20 -13.70
N ALA A 140 -2.73 -44.28 -13.11
CA ALA A 140 -3.55 -45.45 -12.83
C ALA A 140 -4.51 -45.18 -11.66
N ASP A 141 -5.73 -45.73 -11.71
CA ASP A 141 -6.80 -45.60 -10.70
C ASP A 141 -6.32 -45.83 -9.25
N GLN A 142 -5.28 -46.65 -9.06
CA GLN A 142 -4.73 -47.02 -7.75
C GLN A 142 -3.74 -46.00 -7.15
N ILE A 143 -3.19 -45.11 -7.98
CA ILE A 143 -2.27 -44.03 -7.55
C ILE A 143 -2.80 -42.63 -7.87
N ASP A 144 -3.88 -42.54 -8.62
CA ASP A 144 -4.62 -41.33 -8.87
C ASP A 144 -5.51 -40.97 -7.66
N ASP A 145 -5.35 -39.76 -7.13
CA ASP A 145 -6.18 -39.24 -6.04
C ASP A 145 -7.58 -38.80 -6.52
N CYS A 146 -7.75 -38.62 -7.84
CA CYS A 146 -8.94 -38.17 -8.54
C CYS A 146 -9.37 -39.09 -9.71
N PRO A 147 -9.53 -40.42 -9.51
CA PRO A 147 -9.65 -41.46 -10.56
C PRO A 147 -10.92 -41.43 -11.44
N ASP A 148 -11.75 -40.40 -11.30
CA ASP A 148 -12.96 -40.20 -12.12
C ASP A 148 -12.94 -38.81 -12.79
N THR A 149 -11.87 -38.04 -12.63
CA THR A 149 -11.75 -36.63 -13.05
C THR A 149 -10.36 -36.38 -13.65
N ASN A 150 -10.30 -36.43 -14.98
CA ASN A 150 -9.04 -36.26 -15.71
C ASN A 150 -8.29 -35.00 -15.26
N GLY A 151 -7.12 -35.20 -14.65
CA GLY A 151 -6.27 -34.16 -14.12
C GLY A 151 -4.89 -34.11 -14.75
N ASN A 152 -4.04 -33.26 -14.17
CA ASN A 152 -2.68 -33.02 -14.64
C ASN A 152 -1.72 -32.71 -13.50
N SER A 153 -2.15 -32.73 -12.24
CA SER A 153 -1.27 -32.55 -11.10
C SER A 153 -0.25 -33.69 -10.99
N GLU A 154 1.00 -33.33 -10.67
CA GLU A 154 2.14 -34.26 -10.65
C GLU A 154 2.90 -34.25 -9.30
N ASN A 155 2.56 -33.33 -8.40
CA ASN A 155 3.25 -33.12 -7.13
C ASN A 155 2.29 -33.14 -5.93
N GLY A 156 2.88 -33.13 -4.72
CA GLY A 156 2.14 -33.04 -3.48
C GLY A 156 1.43 -34.35 -3.09
N SER A 157 0.34 -34.22 -2.34
CA SER A 157 -0.49 -35.35 -1.88
C SER A 157 -1.77 -35.54 -2.70
N ARG A 158 -1.82 -34.96 -3.91
CA ARG A 158 -2.97 -34.97 -4.82
C ARG A 158 -2.47 -35.10 -6.26
N ILE A 159 -2.23 -36.33 -6.69
CA ILE A 159 -1.77 -36.67 -8.05
C ILE A 159 -2.98 -37.00 -8.94
N GLY A 160 -2.96 -36.65 -10.22
CA GLY A 160 -4.05 -36.95 -11.17
C GLY A 160 -5.30 -36.07 -11.00
N CYS A 161 -5.19 -35.00 -10.21
CA CYS A 161 -6.27 -34.04 -10.00
C CYS A 161 -6.11 -32.82 -10.91
N LEU A 162 -7.16 -32.00 -11.01
CA LEU A 162 -7.15 -30.76 -11.77
C LEU A 162 -6.07 -29.80 -11.23
N ASP A 163 -5.21 -29.32 -12.12
CA ASP A 163 -4.18 -28.31 -11.89
C ASP A 163 -4.34 -27.24 -13.00
N SER A 164 -4.92 -26.11 -12.63
CA SER A 164 -5.40 -25.06 -13.53
C SER A 164 -4.28 -24.24 -14.17
N ASP A 165 -3.12 -24.11 -13.52
CA ASP A 165 -2.00 -23.31 -14.02
C ASP A 165 -0.80 -24.14 -14.51
N GLY A 166 -0.78 -25.43 -14.19
CA GLY A 166 0.17 -26.41 -14.69
C GLY A 166 1.51 -26.40 -13.97
N ASP A 167 1.58 -25.92 -12.73
CA ASP A 167 2.81 -25.94 -11.94
C ASP A 167 3.09 -27.30 -11.25
N GLY A 168 2.12 -28.20 -11.33
CA GLY A 168 2.15 -29.56 -10.83
C GLY A 168 1.41 -29.77 -9.52
N TRP A 169 0.90 -28.73 -8.84
CA TRP A 169 0.08 -28.86 -7.64
C TRP A 169 -1.41 -28.81 -7.99
N ALA A 170 -2.23 -29.66 -7.37
CA ALA A 170 -3.66 -29.68 -7.66
C ALA A 170 -4.37 -28.46 -7.06
N ASP A 171 -5.37 -27.92 -7.77
CA ASP A 171 -6.15 -26.73 -7.37
C ASP A 171 -6.68 -26.77 -5.92
N GLU A 172 -6.97 -27.98 -5.40
CA GLU A 172 -7.49 -28.16 -4.04
C GLU A 172 -6.45 -27.96 -2.93
N ILE A 173 -5.17 -28.13 -3.25
CA ILE A 173 -4.05 -28.02 -2.30
C ILE A 173 -3.06 -26.92 -2.67
N ASP A 174 -3.27 -26.29 -3.82
CA ASP A 174 -2.54 -25.12 -4.27
C ASP A 174 -3.12 -23.87 -3.58
N ALA A 175 -2.26 -23.10 -2.93
CA ALA A 175 -2.67 -21.86 -2.28
C ALA A 175 -2.95 -20.72 -3.27
N LEU A 176 -2.31 -20.74 -4.45
CA LEU A 176 -2.53 -19.81 -5.55
C LEU A 176 -2.79 -20.55 -6.88
N PRO A 177 -3.95 -21.23 -7.06
CA PRO A 177 -4.22 -22.18 -8.16
C PRO A 177 -4.19 -21.63 -9.61
N LEU A 178 -3.90 -20.34 -9.77
CA LEU A 178 -3.88 -19.65 -11.06
C LEU A 178 -2.53 -18.97 -11.32
N GLU A 179 -1.58 -19.04 -10.39
CA GLU A 179 -0.26 -18.44 -10.50
C GLU A 179 0.83 -19.51 -10.50
N PRO A 180 1.32 -19.95 -11.69
CA PRO A 180 2.10 -21.19 -11.87
C PRO A 180 3.54 -21.15 -11.32
N THR A 181 3.84 -20.13 -10.52
CA THR A 181 5.12 -19.95 -9.86
C THR A 181 4.98 -19.96 -8.34
N GLN A 182 3.75 -20.11 -7.82
CA GLN A 182 3.39 -20.04 -6.41
C GLN A 182 2.35 -21.11 -6.11
N TRP A 183 2.65 -22.00 -5.17
CA TRP A 183 1.75 -23.11 -4.76
C TRP A 183 1.54 -23.19 -3.25
N ILE A 184 2.23 -22.33 -2.50
CA ILE A 184 2.24 -22.29 -1.04
C ILE A 184 2.13 -20.84 -0.56
N ASP A 185 1.30 -20.64 0.44
CA ASP A 185 1.07 -19.37 1.13
C ASP A 185 0.87 -19.75 2.61
N SER A 186 1.90 -19.51 3.43
CA SER A 186 1.95 -20.03 4.79
C SER A 186 1.10 -19.22 5.79
N ASP A 187 0.80 -17.96 5.48
CA ASP A 187 0.03 -17.07 6.35
C ASP A 187 -1.29 -16.57 5.74
N GLU A 188 -1.63 -17.05 4.55
CA GLU A 188 -2.89 -16.88 3.84
C GLU A 188 -3.16 -15.43 3.40
N ASP A 189 -2.11 -14.68 3.04
CA ASP A 189 -2.19 -13.27 2.67
C ASP A 189 -2.25 -13.01 1.15
N SER A 190 -2.28 -14.08 0.34
CA SER A 190 -2.28 -14.08 -1.13
C SER A 190 -0.94 -13.74 -1.79
N TYR A 191 0.14 -13.61 -1.04
CA TYR A 191 1.51 -13.62 -1.55
C TYR A 191 2.11 -15.01 -1.32
N GLY A 192 2.73 -15.58 -2.36
CA GLY A 192 3.22 -16.95 -2.27
C GLY A 192 4.65 -17.03 -1.72
N ASP A 193 4.93 -18.03 -0.87
CA ASP A 193 6.22 -18.14 -0.18
C ASP A 193 7.40 -18.48 -1.11
N ASN A 194 7.16 -18.90 -2.36
CA ASN A 194 8.25 -19.29 -3.25
C ASN A 194 9.08 -18.04 -3.61
N PRO A 195 10.34 -17.92 -3.18
CA PRO A 195 11.13 -16.71 -3.37
C PRO A 195 11.51 -16.44 -4.83
N ASN A 196 11.34 -17.43 -5.72
CA ASN A 196 11.56 -17.26 -7.15
C ASN A 196 10.25 -17.08 -7.93
N GLY A 197 9.11 -17.04 -7.23
CA GLY A 197 7.80 -16.87 -7.84
C GLY A 197 7.47 -15.41 -8.10
N ASN A 198 6.41 -15.20 -8.88
CA ASN A 198 5.82 -13.88 -9.05
C ASN A 198 5.25 -13.42 -7.71
N LYS A 199 5.46 -12.14 -7.38
CA LYS A 199 5.01 -11.52 -6.13
C LYS A 199 5.30 -12.41 -4.91
N ALA A 200 6.55 -12.85 -4.83
CA ALA A 200 7.00 -13.66 -3.71
C ALA A 200 6.83 -12.87 -2.41
N ASP A 201 6.37 -13.56 -1.38
CA ASP A 201 6.21 -12.98 -0.06
C ASP A 201 7.58 -12.75 0.60
N ASP A 202 7.85 -11.50 0.97
CA ASP A 202 9.03 -11.09 1.73
C ASP A 202 8.88 -11.37 3.24
N CYS A 203 7.65 -11.61 3.70
CA CYS A 203 7.28 -11.97 5.07
C CYS A 203 6.44 -13.28 5.18
N PRO A 204 6.93 -14.48 4.77
CA PRO A 204 6.16 -15.74 4.63
C PRO A 204 5.47 -16.33 5.87
N ASN A 205 5.47 -15.65 7.01
CA ASN A 205 4.84 -16.15 8.24
C ASN A 205 4.10 -15.04 9.00
N GLU A 206 3.94 -13.86 8.40
CA GLU A 206 3.26 -12.71 8.96
C GLU A 206 2.40 -12.05 7.88
N ALA A 207 1.12 -12.45 7.85
CA ALA A 207 0.17 -11.98 6.87
C ALA A 207 0.17 -10.44 6.74
N GLY A 208 0.34 -9.99 5.50
CA GLY A 208 0.52 -8.60 5.17
C GLY A 208 -0.22 -8.17 3.93
N GLY A 209 0.00 -6.91 3.57
CA GLY A 209 -0.67 -6.27 2.44
C GLY A 209 0.22 -5.32 1.66
N SER A 210 1.43 -5.04 2.14
CA SER A 210 2.36 -4.14 1.47
C SER A 210 2.77 -4.67 0.10
N PHE A 211 3.07 -3.76 -0.81
CA PHE A 211 3.42 -4.07 -2.20
C PHE A 211 4.44 -3.10 -2.83
N GLU A 212 4.78 -1.98 -2.18
CA GLU A 212 5.72 -1.00 -2.73
C GLU A 212 7.19 -1.33 -2.39
N ASP A 213 7.49 -1.69 -1.14
CA ASP A 213 8.85 -2.00 -0.68
C ASP A 213 9.10 -3.49 -0.47
N ARG A 214 8.33 -4.12 0.42
CA ARG A 214 8.36 -5.55 0.73
C ARG A 214 6.97 -6.12 0.50
N GLN A 215 6.84 -7.11 -0.36
CA GLN A 215 5.54 -7.70 -0.70
C GLN A 215 5.10 -8.68 0.39
N GLY A 216 3.81 -8.67 0.76
CA GLY A 216 3.24 -9.58 1.76
C GLY A 216 3.66 -9.28 3.21
N CYS A 217 4.32 -8.15 3.45
CA CYS A 217 4.63 -7.72 4.80
C CYS A 217 3.48 -6.90 5.41
N LYS A 218 3.47 -6.87 6.74
CA LYS A 218 2.47 -6.11 7.50
C LYS A 218 2.45 -4.64 7.06
N ASP A 219 1.27 -4.16 6.70
CA ASP A 219 0.94 -2.78 6.37
C ASP A 219 -0.30 -2.41 7.20
N SER A 220 -0.17 -1.42 8.08
CA SER A 220 -1.17 -1.14 9.11
C SER A 220 -2.20 -0.11 8.67
N ASP A 221 -1.89 0.73 7.68
CA ASP A 221 -2.77 1.77 7.18
C ASP A 221 -3.19 1.58 5.71
N ASN A 222 -2.61 0.58 5.04
CA ASN A 222 -2.87 0.16 3.66
C ASN A 222 -2.44 1.18 2.60
N ASP A 223 -1.34 1.89 2.81
CA ASP A 223 -0.75 2.76 1.79
C ASP A 223 0.18 2.04 0.81
N GLY A 224 0.50 0.78 1.10
CA GLY A 224 1.35 -0.09 0.28
C GLY A 224 2.77 -0.26 0.80
N TRP A 225 3.19 0.51 1.80
CA TRP A 225 4.51 0.40 2.42
C TRP A 225 4.46 -0.46 3.68
N SER A 226 5.49 -1.27 3.88
CA SER A 226 5.53 -2.19 5.02
C SER A 226 5.89 -1.47 6.32
N ASN A 227 5.23 -1.85 7.43
CA ASN A 227 5.63 -1.45 8.77
C ASN A 227 7.12 -1.78 9.04
N PRO A 228 7.82 -0.96 9.84
CA PRO A 228 9.18 -1.25 10.24
C PRO A 228 9.22 -2.42 11.23
N ASP A 229 10.22 -3.28 11.08
CA ASP A 229 10.50 -4.38 11.99
C ASP A 229 12.01 -4.48 12.34
N VAL A 230 12.41 -5.59 12.95
CA VAL A 230 13.80 -5.79 13.42
C VAL A 230 14.81 -6.05 12.29
N PHE A 231 14.33 -6.38 11.08
CA PHE A 231 15.13 -6.70 9.90
C PHE A 231 14.99 -5.67 8.78
N TRP A 232 13.89 -4.92 8.74
CA TRP A 232 13.63 -3.84 7.79
C TRP A 232 13.20 -2.58 8.54
N THR A 233 14.11 -1.62 8.65
CA THR A 233 13.89 -0.40 9.42
C THR A 233 13.49 0.76 8.50
N ILE A 234 13.10 1.89 9.10
CA ILE A 234 12.81 3.13 8.36
C ILE A 234 14.00 3.52 7.45
N ASP A 235 15.23 3.38 7.96
CA ASP A 235 16.47 3.64 7.19
C ASP A 235 16.64 2.72 5.96
N ASP A 236 16.01 1.54 5.97
CA ASP A 236 16.06 0.58 4.87
C ASP A 236 15.00 0.87 3.79
N GLY A 237 13.96 1.64 4.15
CA GLY A 237 12.83 2.03 3.32
C GLY A 237 11.47 1.56 3.83
N ALA A 238 11.37 1.11 5.09
CA ALA A 238 10.07 0.82 5.72
C ALA A 238 9.25 2.10 5.91
N ASP A 239 7.94 1.94 6.04
CA ASP A 239 7.01 3.02 6.33
C ASP A 239 7.41 3.76 7.62
N ALA A 240 7.69 5.05 7.46
CA ALA A 240 8.09 5.90 8.56
C ALA A 240 6.93 6.32 9.48
N LEU A 241 5.68 6.38 9.00
CA LEU A 241 4.49 6.70 9.79
C LEU A 241 3.37 5.64 9.60
N PRO A 242 3.49 4.45 10.21
CA PRO A 242 2.64 3.29 9.92
C PRO A 242 1.16 3.35 10.30
N ASP A 243 0.68 4.48 10.77
CA ASP A 243 -0.72 4.73 11.10
C ASP A 243 -1.31 5.87 10.23
N ASN A 244 -0.56 6.37 9.24
CA ASN A 244 -0.92 7.50 8.40
C ASN A 244 -0.76 7.17 6.90
N PRO A 245 -1.86 6.80 6.21
CA PRO A 245 -1.80 6.25 4.85
C PRO A 245 -1.46 7.28 3.76
N THR A 246 -1.07 8.48 4.16
CA THR A 246 -0.59 9.54 3.28
C THR A 246 0.88 9.84 3.47
N GLN A 247 1.56 9.19 4.41
CA GLN A 247 2.91 9.50 4.85
C GLN A 247 3.72 8.23 5.11
N TRP A 248 4.55 7.84 4.16
CA TRP A 248 5.46 6.67 4.28
C TRP A 248 6.93 7.07 4.45
N SER A 249 7.26 8.36 4.38
CA SER A 249 8.62 8.90 4.45
C SER A 249 8.70 10.02 5.48
N ASP A 250 9.75 9.99 6.31
CA ASP A 250 10.13 11.02 7.29
C ASP A 250 11.66 11.09 7.32
N PHE A 251 12.23 11.94 6.46
CA PHE A 251 13.67 11.91 6.17
C PHE A 251 14.53 12.41 7.33
N ASP A 252 14.03 13.35 8.13
CA ASP A 252 14.78 13.90 9.26
C ASP A 252 14.36 13.35 10.63
N GLY A 253 13.28 12.55 10.67
CA GLY A 253 12.87 11.74 11.81
C GLY A 253 12.13 12.53 12.88
N ASP A 254 11.44 13.60 12.51
CA ASP A 254 10.76 14.51 13.43
C ASP A 254 9.28 14.16 13.68
N GLY A 255 8.75 13.21 12.93
CA GLY A 255 7.39 12.71 13.05
C GLY A 255 6.38 13.42 12.15
N TYR A 256 6.80 14.39 11.34
CA TYR A 256 6.03 14.95 10.24
C TYR A 256 6.48 14.30 8.92
N GLY A 257 5.51 13.94 8.08
CA GLY A 257 5.82 13.15 6.89
C GLY A 257 6.19 14.02 5.69
N ASP A 258 7.11 13.54 4.86
CA ASP A 258 7.67 14.28 3.73
C ASP A 258 6.66 14.52 2.59
N ASN A 259 5.62 13.68 2.48
CA ASN A 259 4.63 13.79 1.43
C ASN A 259 3.78 15.04 1.65
N TYR A 260 3.46 15.73 0.56
CA TYR A 260 2.79 17.03 0.63
C TYR A 260 1.52 17.06 -0.21
N GLY A 261 0.45 17.62 0.36
CA GLY A 261 -0.84 17.83 -0.31
C GLY A 261 -1.08 19.29 -0.69
N ASN A 262 -0.30 20.23 -0.15
CA ASN A 262 -0.41 21.63 -0.51
C ASN A 262 0.10 21.87 -1.93
N HIS A 263 -0.84 21.97 -2.88
CA HIS A 263 -0.55 22.15 -4.30
C HIS A 263 0.26 23.43 -4.62
N SER A 264 0.24 24.44 -3.74
CA SER A 264 1.07 25.62 -3.92
C SER A 264 2.58 25.32 -3.79
N TRP A 265 2.94 24.24 -3.09
CA TRP A 265 4.32 23.82 -2.86
C TRP A 265 4.93 23.11 -4.06
N THR A 266 4.13 22.54 -4.95
CA THR A 266 4.59 21.78 -6.12
C THR A 266 5.54 22.59 -7.03
N MET A 267 5.40 23.92 -7.03
CA MET A 267 6.24 24.81 -7.86
C MET A 267 7.37 25.50 -7.07
N THR A 268 7.38 25.39 -5.74
CA THR A 268 8.34 26.07 -4.85
C THR A 268 9.28 25.12 -4.12
N ARG A 269 8.89 23.85 -3.92
CA ARG A 269 9.79 22.82 -3.38
C ARG A 269 10.92 22.53 -4.36
N ASP A 270 12.10 22.30 -3.79
CA ASP A 270 13.26 21.87 -4.56
C ASP A 270 13.05 20.42 -5.02
N GLU A 271 13.39 20.11 -6.26
CA GLU A 271 13.25 18.75 -6.82
C GLU A 271 14.10 17.70 -6.08
N SER A 272 15.06 18.13 -5.26
CA SER A 272 15.90 17.25 -4.43
C SER A 272 15.35 16.95 -3.03
N TRP A 273 14.23 17.57 -2.64
CA TRP A 273 13.60 17.29 -1.35
C TRP A 273 12.89 15.92 -1.39
N PRO A 274 12.87 15.20 -0.24
CA PRO A 274 12.14 13.95 -0.14
C PRO A 274 10.62 14.19 -0.17
N GLY A 275 9.88 13.08 -0.30
CA GLY A 275 8.42 13.07 -0.36
C GLY A 275 7.85 13.36 -1.75
N GLU A 276 6.60 12.99 -1.93
CA GLU A 276 5.86 13.22 -3.18
C GLU A 276 4.53 13.91 -2.97
N TYR A 277 3.90 14.33 -4.07
CA TYR A 277 2.59 14.96 -4.01
C TYR A 277 1.51 13.90 -3.76
N VAL A 278 0.88 13.96 -2.59
CA VAL A 278 -0.23 13.08 -2.18
C VAL A 278 -1.46 13.94 -1.92
N LEU A 279 -2.56 13.62 -2.59
CA LEU A 279 -3.80 14.38 -2.43
C LEU A 279 -4.29 14.28 -0.97
N LEU A 280 -4.49 15.44 -0.33
CA LEU A 280 -4.90 15.56 1.08
C LEU A 280 -3.90 14.96 2.09
N ALA A 281 -2.60 15.00 1.78
CA ALA A 281 -1.56 14.57 2.73
C ALA A 281 -1.74 15.25 4.11
N LEU A 282 -1.73 14.44 5.16
CA LEU A 282 -1.90 14.89 6.54
C LEU A 282 -0.54 15.05 7.21
N ASN A 283 -0.41 16.01 8.13
CA ASN A 283 0.81 16.26 8.91
C ASN A 283 2.07 16.36 8.02
N GLN A 284 1.93 17.03 6.88
CA GLN A 284 2.99 17.25 5.91
C GLN A 284 4.09 18.15 6.46
N ASP A 285 5.34 17.75 6.28
CA ASP A 285 6.50 18.48 6.73
C ASP A 285 6.88 19.62 5.77
N ALA A 286 6.97 20.83 6.32
CA ALA A 286 7.43 22.01 5.61
C ALA A 286 8.96 22.11 5.54
N CYS A 287 9.70 21.41 6.41
CA CYS A 287 11.16 21.42 6.54
C CYS A 287 11.81 20.01 6.51
N PRO A 288 11.54 19.18 5.49
CA PRO A 288 11.88 17.73 5.40
C PRO A 288 13.37 17.36 5.36
N LEU A 289 14.27 18.32 5.54
CA LEU A 289 15.71 18.12 5.61
C LEU A 289 16.27 18.56 6.96
N GLN A 290 15.42 19.01 7.87
CA GLN A 290 15.78 19.66 9.11
C GLN A 290 14.72 19.35 10.16
N TYR A 291 15.10 18.44 11.05
CA TYR A 291 14.35 18.10 12.25
C TYR A 291 13.74 19.35 12.93
N GLY A 292 12.43 19.32 13.12
CA GLY A 292 11.67 20.36 13.79
C GLY A 292 10.54 19.84 14.67
N ASP A 293 9.86 20.76 15.32
CA ASP A 293 8.74 20.48 16.23
C ASP A 293 7.64 21.55 16.16
N SER A 294 7.72 22.47 15.18
CA SER A 294 6.65 23.41 14.90
C SER A 294 5.36 22.66 14.57
N SER A 295 4.27 23.11 15.16
CA SER A 295 2.99 22.39 15.17
C SER A 295 1.77 23.25 14.79
N LEU A 296 1.98 24.52 14.42
CA LEU A 296 0.95 25.49 14.05
C LEU A 296 1.24 26.14 12.67
N GLY A 297 0.26 26.88 12.15
CA GLY A 297 0.48 27.78 11.02
C GLY A 297 0.67 27.14 9.64
N GLU A 298 0.27 25.87 9.43
CA GLU A 298 0.52 25.05 8.22
C GLU A 298 2.00 24.78 7.91
N ILE A 299 2.91 25.30 8.74
CA ILE A 299 4.36 25.08 8.68
C ILE A 299 4.71 24.14 9.82
N LEU A 300 4.53 22.85 9.56
CA LEU A 300 4.82 21.78 10.50
C LEU A 300 6.25 21.24 10.26
N GLY A 301 6.87 20.64 11.28
CA GLY A 301 8.18 19.97 11.16
C GLY A 301 9.38 20.91 10.98
N CYS A 302 9.22 22.20 11.27
CA CYS A 302 10.32 23.16 11.26
C CYS A 302 10.79 23.45 12.69
N THR A 303 12.00 23.98 12.83
CA THR A 303 12.54 24.35 14.15
C THR A 303 11.67 25.41 14.82
N ASP A 304 11.28 25.12 16.07
CA ASP A 304 10.57 26.00 17.00
C ASP A 304 11.39 26.06 18.31
N LYS A 305 12.11 27.16 18.49
CA LYS A 305 13.12 27.26 19.55
C LYS A 305 12.52 27.49 20.94
N ASP A 306 11.39 28.16 21.04
CA ASP A 306 10.76 28.52 22.31
C ASP A 306 9.55 27.63 22.67
N GLY A 307 9.06 26.83 21.71
CA GLY A 307 8.08 25.77 21.89
C GLY A 307 6.64 26.27 21.92
N ASP A 308 6.34 27.37 21.24
CA ASP A 308 4.98 27.93 21.16
C ASP A 308 4.13 27.35 20.03
N GLY A 309 4.76 26.57 19.15
CA GLY A 309 4.19 25.88 18.01
C GLY A 309 4.44 26.57 16.66
N TRP A 310 4.93 27.80 16.61
CA TRP A 310 5.25 28.50 15.37
C TRP A 310 6.71 28.29 14.98
N ALA A 311 6.98 28.13 13.68
CA ALA A 311 8.36 27.95 13.23
C ALA A 311 9.16 29.26 13.33
N ASP A 312 10.43 29.17 13.74
CA ASP A 312 11.34 30.30 14.00
C ASP A 312 11.38 31.35 12.87
N PHE A 313 11.23 30.93 11.61
CA PHE A 313 11.37 31.82 10.46
C PHE A 313 10.09 32.59 10.09
N ILE A 314 8.94 32.16 10.60
CA ILE A 314 7.65 32.87 10.48
C ILE A 314 7.24 33.55 11.78
N ASP A 315 7.84 33.16 12.89
CA ASP A 315 7.66 33.76 14.19
C ASP A 315 8.40 35.12 14.29
N ALA A 316 7.66 36.16 14.68
CA ALA A 316 8.22 37.49 14.91
C ALA A 316 9.08 37.58 16.18
N PHE A 317 8.86 36.70 17.16
CA PHE A 317 9.60 36.62 18.41
C PHE A 317 10.03 35.17 18.76
N PRO A 318 10.97 34.56 18.01
CA PRO A 318 11.40 33.15 18.16
C PRO A 318 12.11 32.76 19.47
N ASP A 319 12.07 33.63 20.47
CA ASP A 319 12.69 33.46 21.78
C ASP A 319 11.66 33.70 22.92
N ASP A 320 10.40 33.99 22.60
CA ASP A 320 9.30 34.24 23.54
C ASP A 320 8.07 33.40 23.25
N VAL A 321 7.94 32.31 24.02
CA VAL A 321 6.86 31.32 23.95
C VAL A 321 5.41 31.85 24.05
N ASN A 322 5.21 33.13 24.34
CA ASN A 322 3.87 33.73 24.50
C ASN A 322 3.48 34.67 23.35
N GLU A 323 4.40 35.02 22.46
CA GLU A 323 4.19 36.07 21.46
C GLU A 323 4.80 35.60 20.13
N TYR A 324 3.99 35.53 19.07
CA TYR A 324 4.47 35.06 17.75
C TYR A 324 4.17 36.02 16.59
N LEU A 325 3.32 37.02 16.84
CA LEU A 325 2.74 37.88 15.81
C LEU A 325 3.13 39.34 16.02
N ASP A 326 3.61 39.96 14.94
CA ASP A 326 3.89 41.39 14.82
C ASP A 326 3.29 41.88 13.49
N SER A 327 2.06 42.37 13.56
CA SER A 327 1.24 42.72 12.39
C SER A 327 1.82 43.90 11.59
N ASP A 328 2.48 44.86 12.24
CA ASP A 328 3.04 46.06 11.59
C ASP A 328 4.57 46.13 11.54
N LYS A 329 5.24 45.12 12.11
CA LYS A 329 6.68 44.89 12.06
C LYS A 329 7.48 45.99 12.72
N ASP A 330 7.01 46.47 13.86
CA ASP A 330 7.68 47.50 14.65
C ASP A 330 8.50 46.95 15.83
N GLY A 331 8.42 45.65 16.10
CA GLY A 331 9.13 44.96 17.18
C GLY A 331 8.37 44.92 18.49
N PHE A 332 7.10 45.34 18.52
CA PHE A 332 6.16 45.08 19.61
C PHE A 332 5.18 43.99 19.17
N ALA A 333 4.99 42.99 20.02
CA ALA A 333 4.07 41.90 19.71
C ALA A 333 2.62 42.36 19.79
N ASP A 334 1.74 41.83 18.95
CA ASP A 334 0.31 42.17 18.87
C ASP A 334 -0.45 42.07 20.21
N GLY A 335 0.03 41.21 21.13
CA GLY A 335 -0.51 41.04 22.48
C GLY A 335 -0.13 42.18 23.43
N THR A 336 0.98 42.86 23.17
CA THR A 336 1.56 43.94 23.98
C THR A 336 1.48 45.31 23.28
N ASP A 337 1.22 45.34 21.98
CA ASP A 337 1.13 46.54 21.14
C ASP A 337 -0.29 47.17 21.19
N ASP A 338 -0.35 48.41 21.69
CA ASP A 338 -1.57 49.20 21.77
C ASP A 338 -2.01 49.77 20.40
N CYS A 339 -1.11 49.78 19.42
CA CYS A 339 -1.30 50.30 18.05
C CYS A 339 -1.16 49.27 16.92
N ARG A 340 -0.95 47.98 17.19
CA ARG A 340 -0.99 46.73 16.36
C ARG A 340 -0.75 46.80 14.84
N ASN A 341 -1.47 47.66 14.13
CA ASN A 341 -1.40 47.79 12.66
C ASN A 341 -0.72 49.10 12.24
N THR A 342 -0.13 49.84 13.17
CA THR A 342 0.47 51.16 12.96
C THR A 342 1.82 51.23 13.64
N LYS A 343 2.86 50.96 12.85
CA LYS A 343 4.25 50.98 13.27
C LYS A 343 4.60 52.16 14.18
N GLY A 344 5.12 51.84 15.36
CA GLY A 344 5.49 52.79 16.38
C GLY A 344 6.74 52.43 17.16
N GLY A 345 6.94 53.13 18.28
CA GLY A 345 8.15 53.04 19.09
C GLY A 345 7.98 53.47 20.55
N SER A 346 6.81 54.00 20.92
CA SER A 346 6.53 54.43 22.29
C SER A 346 6.57 53.25 23.27
N GLN A 347 6.99 53.53 24.51
CA GLN A 347 7.25 52.51 25.54
C GLN A 347 6.61 52.86 26.90
N ASN A 348 6.33 54.14 27.16
CA ASN A 348 5.98 54.65 28.47
C ASN A 348 4.46 54.73 28.71
N ASP A 349 3.69 55.05 27.67
CA ASP A 349 2.23 55.10 27.70
C ASP A 349 1.61 53.98 26.85
N ARG A 350 1.24 54.26 25.60
CA ARG A 350 0.71 53.27 24.67
C ARG A 350 1.88 52.61 23.97
N LYS A 351 2.15 51.33 24.19
CA LYS A 351 3.30 50.65 23.59
C LYS A 351 3.08 50.39 22.11
N GLY A 352 4.13 50.49 21.29
CA GLY A 352 4.05 50.23 19.84
C GLY A 352 3.29 51.31 19.05
N CYS A 353 2.94 52.44 19.67
CA CYS A 353 2.31 53.56 18.97
C CYS A 353 3.34 54.51 18.35
N PRO A 354 2.96 55.28 17.32
CA PRO A 354 3.83 56.29 16.73
C PRO A 354 4.43 57.21 17.79
N ASP A 355 5.75 57.37 17.76
CA ASP A 355 6.55 58.21 18.64
C ASP A 355 7.56 58.92 17.74
N LEU A 356 7.22 60.14 17.31
CA LEU A 356 7.95 60.80 16.22
C LEU A 356 9.34 61.28 16.65
N ASP A 357 9.51 61.64 17.92
CA ASP A 357 10.76 62.19 18.43
C ASP A 357 11.59 61.18 19.24
N GLY A 358 11.01 60.04 19.61
CA GLY A 358 11.67 58.88 20.20
C GLY A 358 11.94 59.01 21.69
N ASP A 359 11.18 59.83 22.42
CA ASP A 359 11.32 59.98 23.87
C ASP A 359 10.59 58.90 24.70
N GLY A 360 9.83 58.05 24.01
CA GLY A 360 9.10 56.92 24.55
C GLY A 360 7.63 57.19 24.86
N TRP A 361 7.10 58.39 24.62
CA TRP A 361 5.67 58.69 24.73
C TRP A 361 5.00 58.76 23.36
N SER A 362 3.76 58.28 23.26
CA SER A 362 3.06 58.17 21.98
C SER A 362 2.54 59.52 21.48
N ASP A 363 2.67 59.77 20.17
CA ASP A 363 2.06 60.89 19.46
C ASP A 363 0.56 60.98 19.78
N ALA A 364 0.07 62.19 20.04
CA ALA A 364 -1.37 62.42 20.21
C ALA A 364 -2.15 62.14 18.91
N ASP A 365 -3.28 61.45 19.04
CA ASP A 365 -4.21 61.17 17.94
C ASP A 365 -5.68 61.44 18.32
N ALA A 366 -6.61 61.05 17.44
CA ALA A 366 -8.03 61.30 17.62
C ALA A 366 -8.65 60.58 18.84
N MET A 367 -8.03 59.50 19.30
CA MET A 367 -8.51 58.60 20.35
C MET A 367 -7.68 58.72 21.64
N TRP A 368 -6.40 59.07 21.53
CA TRP A 368 -5.49 59.31 22.65
C TRP A 368 -4.91 60.71 22.55
N THR A 369 -5.48 61.64 23.30
CA THR A 369 -5.08 63.05 23.28
C THR A 369 -4.02 63.34 24.35
N ILE A 370 -3.42 64.53 24.31
CA ILE A 370 -2.50 65.01 25.36
C ILE A 370 -3.15 64.89 26.75
N GLY A 371 -4.45 65.20 26.86
CA GLY A 371 -5.19 65.06 28.12
C GLY A 371 -5.37 63.61 28.61
N ASN A 372 -5.08 62.62 27.77
CA ASN A 372 -5.05 61.19 28.13
C ASN A 372 -3.65 60.70 28.51
N GLY A 373 -2.62 61.55 28.38
CA GLY A 373 -1.23 61.20 28.63
C GLY A 373 -0.42 60.92 27.36
N ALA A 374 -0.92 61.30 26.17
CA ALA A 374 -0.11 61.34 24.95
C ALA A 374 0.96 62.43 25.04
N ASP A 375 2.00 62.30 24.22
CA ASP A 375 3.07 63.28 24.11
C ASP A 375 2.52 64.67 23.74
N ALA A 376 2.78 65.64 24.61
CA ALA A 376 2.43 67.04 24.42
C ALA A 376 3.31 67.74 23.36
N PHE A 377 4.52 67.24 23.10
CA PHE A 377 5.52 67.88 22.24
C PHE A 377 6.15 66.93 21.23
N ARG A 378 5.32 66.34 20.36
CA ARG A 378 5.62 65.47 19.20
C ARG A 378 6.99 65.52 18.50
N ASP A 379 7.67 66.67 18.45
CA ASP A 379 8.93 66.88 17.71
C ASP A 379 10.11 67.23 18.65
N GLU A 380 9.94 67.16 19.97
CA GLU A 380 10.91 67.62 20.98
C GLU A 380 11.14 66.56 22.07
N PRO A 381 12.13 65.66 21.88
CA PRO A 381 12.29 64.46 22.71
C PRO A 381 12.71 64.70 24.16
N SER A 382 12.81 65.96 24.57
CA SER A 382 13.12 66.35 25.93
C SER A 382 11.89 66.79 26.71
N GLN A 383 10.72 66.88 26.08
CA GLN A 383 9.46 67.30 26.69
C GLN A 383 8.33 66.37 26.25
N TRP A 384 7.57 65.81 27.19
CA TRP A 384 6.45 64.91 26.88
C TRP A 384 5.12 65.30 27.56
N SER A 385 5.16 66.26 28.49
CA SER A 385 4.04 66.65 29.36
C SER A 385 3.89 68.16 29.42
N ASP A 386 2.64 68.63 29.32
CA ASP A 386 2.22 70.04 29.46
C ASP A 386 0.91 70.04 30.28
N ALA A 387 1.04 70.11 31.61
CA ALA A 387 -0.09 69.88 32.51
C ALA A 387 -1.12 71.03 32.50
N ASP A 388 -0.69 72.25 32.16
CA ASP A 388 -1.56 73.43 32.14
C ASP A 388 -1.95 73.92 30.73
N GLY A 389 -1.32 73.37 29.69
CA GLY A 389 -1.64 73.58 28.28
C GLY A 389 -1.15 74.91 27.71
N ASP A 390 -0.11 75.51 28.30
CA ASP A 390 0.43 76.80 27.89
C ASP A 390 1.53 76.74 26.82
N GLY A 391 1.96 75.53 26.48
CA GLY A 391 2.96 75.24 25.45
C GLY A 391 4.41 75.29 25.92
N TYR A 392 4.67 75.30 27.23
CA TYR A 392 5.98 75.03 27.84
C TYR A 392 5.95 73.67 28.54
N GLY A 393 7.00 72.87 28.36
CA GLY A 393 6.99 71.49 28.85
C GLY A 393 7.42 71.35 30.30
N ASP A 394 6.79 70.41 31.02
CA ASP A 394 6.94 70.21 32.46
C ASP A 394 8.30 69.59 32.85
N ASN A 395 9.02 68.97 31.90
CA ASN A 395 10.33 68.39 32.19
C ASN A 395 11.36 69.52 32.39
N SER A 396 11.73 69.76 33.65
CA SER A 396 12.68 70.80 34.06
C SER A 396 14.06 70.72 33.39
N GLU A 397 14.47 69.53 32.91
CA GLU A 397 15.74 69.33 32.21
C GLU A 397 15.60 69.43 30.68
N GLY A 398 14.38 69.58 30.16
CA GLY A 398 14.08 69.66 28.74
C GLY A 398 14.21 71.05 28.13
N THR A 399 14.11 71.14 26.80
CA THR A 399 14.17 72.43 26.12
C THR A 399 12.93 73.25 26.44
N LYS A 400 13.13 74.56 26.65
CA LYS A 400 12.06 75.50 27.04
C LYS A 400 11.18 74.99 28.19
N ALA A 401 11.78 74.35 29.19
CA ALA A 401 11.05 73.89 30.37
C ALA A 401 10.26 75.03 31.02
N ASP A 402 9.06 74.67 31.48
CA ASP A 402 8.16 75.52 32.24
C ASP A 402 8.68 75.72 33.67
N ASP A 403 8.75 76.98 34.08
CA ASP A 403 9.12 77.37 35.43
C ASP A 403 7.92 77.27 36.41
N CYS A 404 6.69 77.13 35.90
CA CYS A 404 5.42 77.01 36.64
C CYS A 404 4.47 75.88 36.13
N PRO A 405 4.88 74.59 36.16
CA PRO A 405 4.21 73.46 35.46
C PRO A 405 2.70 73.24 35.66
N ASP A 406 2.11 73.80 36.72
CA ASP A 406 0.69 73.60 37.05
C ASP A 406 -0.16 74.85 36.78
N THR A 407 0.39 75.92 36.18
CA THR A 407 -0.27 77.23 36.11
C THR A 407 0.00 77.99 34.81
N PHE A 408 -1.02 77.94 33.92
CA PHE A 408 -0.95 78.53 32.59
C PHE A 408 -0.32 79.93 32.56
N GLY A 409 0.73 80.07 31.77
CA GLY A 409 1.48 81.31 31.60
C GLY A 409 1.94 81.53 30.17
N THR A 410 2.93 82.43 30.03
CA THR A 410 3.57 82.67 28.72
C THR A 410 5.05 82.94 28.92
N LEU A 411 5.47 84.21 28.89
CA LEU A 411 6.78 84.64 29.34
C LEU A 411 6.53 85.85 30.22
N ASP A 412 6.89 85.77 31.49
CA ASP A 412 6.73 86.90 32.38
C ASP A 412 7.81 87.97 32.14
N ASP A 413 7.58 89.18 32.62
CA ASP A 413 8.51 90.31 32.50
C ASP A 413 9.86 90.08 33.24
N GLU A 414 9.96 89.02 34.04
CA GLU A 414 11.15 88.61 34.81
C GLU A 414 11.94 87.47 34.14
N GLY A 415 11.44 86.94 33.02
CA GLY A 415 12.10 85.93 32.20
C GLY A 415 11.77 84.47 32.57
N PHE A 416 10.77 84.25 33.42
CA PHE A 416 10.23 82.92 33.72
C PHE A 416 9.28 82.49 32.61
N ARG A 417 9.54 81.31 32.05
CA ARG A 417 8.74 80.66 31.00
C ARG A 417 7.57 79.92 31.66
N GLY A 418 6.41 79.98 31.01
CA GLY A 418 5.15 79.35 31.43
C GLY A 418 4.53 79.84 32.74
N CYS A 419 5.05 80.92 33.33
CA CYS A 419 4.44 81.54 34.52
C CYS A 419 3.43 82.66 34.16
N PRO A 420 2.35 82.84 34.94
CA PRO A 420 1.45 83.98 34.80
C PRO A 420 2.16 85.28 35.18
N PRO A 421 1.84 86.42 34.53
CA PRO A 421 2.48 87.69 34.84
C PRO A 421 2.22 88.07 36.30
N SER A 422 3.29 88.35 37.05
CA SER A 422 3.18 88.78 38.44
C SER A 422 2.37 90.08 38.51
N SER A 423 1.14 89.98 39.01
CA SER A 423 0.34 91.16 39.33
C SER A 423 1.03 91.90 40.47
N LYS A 424 1.80 92.94 40.14
CA LYS A 424 2.02 94.02 41.09
C LYS A 424 0.69 94.70 41.34
N GLU A 425 -0.01 94.22 42.37
CA GLU A 425 -1.16 94.88 42.96
C GLU A 425 -0.83 96.36 43.18
N LYS A 426 -1.70 97.23 42.68
CA LYS A 426 -1.81 98.59 43.17
C LYS A 426 -3.08 98.64 44.01
N GLU A 427 -2.99 98.17 45.24
CA GLU A 427 -4.01 98.42 46.25
C GLU A 427 -4.23 99.93 46.39
N THR A 428 -5.49 100.35 46.44
CA THR A 428 -5.96 101.16 47.58
C THR A 428 -7.44 100.88 47.81
N GLU A 429 -7.66 100.23 48.95
CA GLU A 429 -8.80 100.23 49.87
C GLU A 429 -9.87 101.33 49.69
N ASP A 430 -11.15 100.98 49.84
CA ASP A 430 -11.90 101.37 51.05
C ASP A 430 -13.22 100.57 51.17
N ASN A 431 -13.58 100.31 52.41
CA ASN A 431 -14.62 99.44 52.94
C ASN A 431 -15.72 100.32 53.58
N SER A 432 -16.98 100.25 53.13
CA SER A 432 -18.17 100.49 53.99
C SER A 432 -19.50 100.52 53.21
N LEU A 433 -20.35 99.51 53.50
CA LEU A 433 -21.79 99.55 53.80
C LEU A 433 -22.83 100.27 52.88
N THR A 434 -23.74 99.42 52.39
CA THR A 434 -25.23 99.48 52.42
C THR A 434 -26.06 100.41 51.49
N GLU A 435 -27.07 99.72 50.93
CA GLU A 435 -28.42 100.13 50.47
C GLU A 435 -28.60 100.90 49.16
N GLY A 436 -29.56 100.42 48.36
CA GLY A 436 -30.41 101.30 47.56
C GLY A 436 -30.59 100.93 46.09
N SER A 437 -31.52 100.01 45.84
CA SER A 437 -32.54 100.03 44.77
C SER A 437 -32.23 100.78 43.46
N SER A 438 -32.33 100.08 42.33
CA SER A 438 -33.54 100.13 41.48
C SER A 438 -33.30 99.53 40.08
N ASN A 439 -34.26 98.67 39.69
CA ASN A 439 -34.81 98.44 38.33
C ASN A 439 -33.82 97.99 37.22
N LEU A 440 -34.04 96.88 36.52
CA LEU A 440 -35.25 96.60 35.76
C LEU A 440 -35.36 95.09 35.46
N ALA A 441 -36.58 94.57 35.64
CA ALA A 441 -37.05 93.24 35.25
C ALA A 441 -36.62 92.84 33.82
N GLY A 442 -36.37 91.57 33.49
CA GLY A 442 -37.09 90.37 33.92
C GLY A 442 -38.15 90.02 32.89
N PHE A 443 -38.17 88.77 32.44
CA PHE A 443 -39.26 87.93 31.91
C PHE A 443 -38.58 86.84 31.07
N GLY A 444 -38.68 85.55 31.36
CA GLY A 444 -39.70 84.86 32.13
C GLY A 444 -40.16 83.68 31.27
N ASP A 445 -39.85 82.50 31.79
CA ASP A 445 -40.29 81.16 31.37
C ASP A 445 -41.78 81.06 30.99
N THR A 446 -42.13 80.08 30.14
CA THR A 446 -43.13 79.02 30.38
C THR A 446 -43.61 78.36 29.08
N ASP A 447 -43.33 77.06 28.98
CA ASP A 447 -44.26 75.92 28.98
C ASP A 447 -45.46 75.81 27.98
N MET A 448 -45.56 74.58 27.45
CA MET A 448 -46.65 73.80 26.85
C MET A 448 -47.91 74.43 26.20
N THR A 449 -48.24 73.81 25.05
CA THR A 449 -49.56 73.59 24.39
C THR A 449 -50.20 74.69 23.52
N THR A 450 -50.34 74.42 22.19
CA THR A 450 -51.62 74.15 21.47
C THR A 450 -51.48 74.34 19.93
N MET A 451 -52.17 73.50 19.13
CA MET A 451 -52.39 73.46 17.66
C MET A 451 -51.39 72.59 16.85
N VAL A 452 -51.57 71.26 16.74
CA VAL A 452 -52.50 70.48 15.88
C VAL A 452 -52.16 70.54 14.38
N ILE A 453 -52.10 69.33 13.78
CA ILE A 453 -52.11 68.87 12.37
C ILE A 453 -50.78 68.19 11.92
N ILE A 454 -50.95 66.95 11.45
CA ILE A 454 -50.03 66.00 10.76
C ILE A 454 -49.22 65.02 11.64
N ILE A 455 -49.94 64.08 12.28
CA ILE A 455 -49.48 62.69 12.38
C ILE A 455 -50.29 61.90 11.34
N GLY A 456 -49.59 61.28 10.39
CA GLY A 456 -50.20 60.40 9.39
C GLY A 456 -49.44 60.42 8.07
N GLY A 457 -48.22 59.86 8.03
CA GLY A 457 -47.46 59.84 6.78
C GLY A 457 -46.14 59.07 6.73
N ILE A 458 -45.67 58.41 7.81
CA ILE A 458 -44.34 57.76 7.80
C ILE A 458 -44.40 56.33 8.38
N VAL A 459 -45.45 55.57 8.04
CA VAL A 459 -45.46 54.10 8.25
C VAL A 459 -45.93 53.35 6.99
N ALA A 460 -46.24 54.04 5.88
CA ALA A 460 -46.74 53.42 4.64
C ALA A 460 -45.75 53.45 3.47
N VAL A 461 -44.49 53.85 3.68
CA VAL A 461 -43.45 53.90 2.63
C VAL A 461 -42.41 52.77 2.76
N LEU A 462 -42.37 52.07 3.89
CA LEU A 462 -41.44 50.95 4.11
C LEU A 462 -42.00 49.56 3.73
N ILE A 463 -43.25 49.47 3.26
CA ILE A 463 -43.86 48.19 2.84
C ILE A 463 -44.12 48.11 1.32
N LEU A 464 -43.79 49.17 0.54
CA LEU A 464 -43.96 49.16 -0.91
C LEU A 464 -42.66 49.01 -1.73
N VAL A 465 -41.51 48.84 -1.07
CA VAL A 465 -40.21 48.59 -1.75
C VAL A 465 -39.87 47.08 -1.82
N VAL A 466 -40.64 46.22 -1.17
CA VAL A 466 -40.36 44.77 -1.10
C VAL A 466 -41.11 43.94 -2.16
N VAL A 467 -41.92 44.52 -3.06
CA VAL A 467 -42.77 43.69 -3.95
C VAL A 467 -42.71 43.97 -5.47
N LEU A 468 -42.02 45.00 -5.99
CA LEU A 468 -42.06 45.26 -7.45
C LEU A 468 -40.75 45.75 -8.07
N VAL A 469 -39.69 44.95 -8.03
CA VAL A 469 -38.69 44.89 -9.11
C VAL A 469 -38.22 43.43 -9.27
N ARG A 470 -39.07 42.61 -9.89
CA ARG A 470 -38.61 41.55 -10.79
C ARG A 470 -38.76 42.11 -12.20
N GLY A 471 -37.68 42.11 -12.97
CA GLY A 471 -37.75 42.21 -14.43
C GLY A 471 -36.59 42.97 -15.05
N GLY A 472 -35.64 42.22 -15.62
CA GLY A 472 -35.05 42.55 -16.92
C GLY A 472 -33.64 43.12 -16.93
N ASP A 473 -32.72 42.21 -17.30
CA ASP A 473 -31.69 42.35 -18.34
C ASP A 473 -30.31 42.95 -18.03
N GLU A 474 -29.37 41.98 -17.99
CA GLU A 474 -28.10 41.88 -18.72
C GLU A 474 -26.80 42.45 -18.11
N ASP A 475 -25.82 41.53 -18.12
CA ASP A 475 -24.37 41.65 -18.02
C ASP A 475 -23.73 41.77 -16.62
N GLU A 476 -23.53 40.62 -15.96
CA GLU A 476 -22.35 40.42 -15.11
C GLU A 476 -21.91 38.95 -15.08
N GLU A 477 -20.62 38.77 -15.32
CA GLU A 477 -19.88 37.56 -15.65
C GLU A 477 -19.68 36.66 -14.41
N TYR A 478 -20.21 35.43 -14.44
CA TYR A 478 -19.98 34.40 -13.42
C TYR A 478 -18.74 33.57 -13.80
N LEU A 479 -17.75 33.54 -12.92
CA LEU A 479 -16.83 32.41 -12.77
C LEU A 479 -17.37 31.55 -11.63
N GLU A 480 -17.88 30.36 -11.95
CA GLU A 480 -18.21 29.30 -10.99
C GLU A 480 -16.97 28.40 -10.87
N ASP A 481 -16.38 28.31 -9.68
CA ASP A 481 -15.35 27.33 -9.34
C ASP A 481 -16.02 26.04 -8.81
N GLU A 482 -15.49 24.91 -9.26
CA GLU A 482 -15.98 23.55 -9.08
C GLU A 482 -15.62 22.99 -7.68
N ASP A 483 -16.54 22.97 -6.71
CA ASP A 483 -16.28 22.33 -5.40
C ASP A 483 -17.38 21.40 -4.87
N ASP A 484 -18.41 21.06 -5.67
CA ASP A 484 -19.56 20.28 -5.17
C ASP A 484 -19.77 18.89 -5.83
N ILE A 485 -18.77 18.38 -6.58
CA ILE A 485 -18.84 17.04 -7.22
C ILE A 485 -18.07 15.94 -6.46
N TYR A 486 -17.21 16.27 -5.50
CA TYR A 486 -16.29 15.27 -4.92
C TYR A 486 -16.78 14.52 -3.67
N HIS A 487 -17.94 14.87 -3.10
CA HIS A 487 -18.41 14.27 -1.84
C HIS A 487 -19.27 13.00 -1.98
N GLN A 488 -19.45 12.46 -3.20
CA GLN A 488 -20.31 11.29 -3.43
C GLN A 488 -19.55 10.02 -3.88
N GLN A 489 -18.25 10.13 -4.18
CA GLN A 489 -17.47 9.02 -4.74
C GLN A 489 -16.83 8.11 -3.67
N TYR A 490 -16.62 8.61 -2.44
CA TYR A 490 -15.99 7.85 -1.35
C TYR A 490 -16.93 6.95 -0.54
N ALA A 491 -18.26 7.02 -0.75
CA ALA A 491 -19.19 6.09 -0.09
C ALA A 491 -19.29 4.72 -0.80
N THR A 492 -18.73 4.58 -2.00
CA THR A 492 -18.88 3.36 -2.83
C THR A 492 -17.59 2.53 -2.91
N ALA A 493 -16.44 3.09 -2.49
CA ALA A 493 -15.14 2.40 -2.53
C ALA A 493 -14.85 1.54 -1.27
N MET A 494 -15.58 1.73 -0.16
CA MET A 494 -15.42 0.95 1.08
C MET A 494 -16.41 -0.22 1.24
N GLN A 495 -17.07 -0.70 0.17
CA GLN A 495 -18.08 -1.77 0.25
C GLN A 495 -17.82 -2.96 -0.70
N GLY A 496 -16.56 -3.23 -1.05
CA GLY A 496 -16.25 -4.09 -2.19
C GLY A 496 -15.24 -5.21 -1.99
N THR A 497 -15.13 -5.85 -0.83
CA THR A 497 -14.49 -7.19 -0.69
C THR A 497 -14.94 -7.90 0.60
N GLU A 498 -16.20 -8.35 0.66
CA GLU A 498 -16.62 -9.39 1.61
C GLU A 498 -17.31 -10.53 0.84
N GLN A 499 -16.54 -11.56 0.50
CA GLN A 499 -16.96 -12.90 0.05
C GLN A 499 -15.66 -13.63 -0.28
N TYR A 500 -15.14 -14.62 0.46
CA TYR A 500 -15.73 -15.70 1.24
C TYR A 500 -14.77 -16.08 2.37
N ALA A 501 -15.20 -16.03 3.63
CA ALA A 501 -14.52 -16.72 4.73
C ALA A 501 -15.55 -17.52 5.52
N ASN A 502 -15.37 -18.84 5.57
CA ASN A 502 -16.13 -19.75 6.42
C ASN A 502 -15.14 -20.56 7.29
N PRO A 503 -15.43 -20.86 8.56
CA PRO A 503 -14.40 -20.91 9.58
C PRO A 503 -13.85 -22.31 9.88
N ALA A 504 -12.55 -22.30 10.19
CA ALA A 504 -11.85 -23.04 11.25
C ALA A 504 -11.92 -24.58 11.25
N ALA A 505 -10.77 -25.19 10.95
CA ALA A 505 -10.38 -26.49 11.46
C ALA A 505 -8.97 -26.42 12.07
N VAL A 506 -8.91 -26.45 13.40
CA VAL A 506 -7.68 -26.50 14.20
C VAL A 506 -7.09 -27.91 14.15
N HIS A 507 -5.85 -28.11 13.68
CA HIS A 507 -5.01 -29.28 14.03
C HIS A 507 -3.49 -28.99 13.81
N PRO A 508 -2.58 -29.76 14.46
CA PRO A 508 -1.45 -29.18 15.19
C PRO A 508 -0.12 -29.13 14.44
N GLN A 509 0.67 -28.10 14.79
CA GLN A 509 2.01 -27.79 14.28
C GLN A 509 2.99 -28.98 14.37
N ALA A 510 3.58 -29.32 13.22
CA ALA A 510 4.80 -30.11 13.14
C ALA A 510 6.00 -29.15 13.15
N GLN A 511 6.87 -29.29 14.16
CA GLN A 511 8.12 -28.53 14.24
C GLN A 511 9.08 -29.01 13.15
N TYR A 512 9.28 -28.20 12.10
CA TYR A 512 10.43 -28.33 11.20
C TYR A 512 11.45 -27.25 11.53
N GLN A 513 12.69 -27.67 11.78
CA GLN A 513 13.81 -26.76 11.96
C GLN A 513 14.21 -26.19 10.60
N ALA A 514 14.05 -24.86 10.44
CA ALA A 514 14.44 -24.14 9.24
C ALA A 514 15.95 -24.32 8.94
N PRO A 515 16.33 -24.52 7.66
CA PRO A 515 17.70 -24.34 7.22
C PRO A 515 18.10 -22.86 7.33
N GLN A 516 19.33 -22.59 7.73
CA GLN A 516 19.84 -21.24 7.95
C GLN A 516 19.81 -20.41 6.66
N GLN A 517 18.97 -19.37 6.62
CA GLN A 517 18.94 -18.38 5.55
C GLN A 517 20.18 -17.47 5.59
N VAL A 518 20.77 -17.26 4.41
CA VAL A 518 21.95 -16.42 4.20
C VAL A 518 21.48 -14.97 4.09
N HIS A 519 21.76 -14.17 5.11
CA HIS A 519 21.42 -12.75 5.22
C HIS A 519 22.12 -11.90 4.14
N ALA A 520 21.44 -10.89 3.60
CA ALA A 520 22.11 -9.76 2.95
C ALA A 520 22.69 -8.82 4.04
N GLN A 521 23.87 -9.17 4.55
CA GLN A 521 24.53 -8.41 5.62
C GLN A 521 25.11 -7.09 5.07
N HIS A 522 24.97 -5.97 5.78
CA HIS A 522 25.73 -4.75 5.48
C HIS A 522 27.23 -5.07 5.21
N PRO A 523 27.87 -4.49 4.17
CA PRO A 523 29.21 -4.89 3.78
C PRO A 523 30.20 -4.75 4.94
N ASP A 524 30.96 -5.81 5.19
CA ASP A 524 31.98 -5.81 6.25
C ASP A 524 32.99 -4.67 6.00
N PRO A 525 33.36 -3.88 7.03
CA PRO A 525 34.28 -2.76 6.89
C PRO A 525 35.64 -3.12 6.26
N THR A 526 36.02 -4.38 6.28
CA THR A 526 37.27 -4.89 5.69
C THR A 526 37.18 -5.17 4.18
N VAL A 527 35.98 -5.22 3.59
CA VAL A 527 35.78 -5.39 2.15
C VAL A 527 36.25 -4.13 1.42
N VAL A 528 36.90 -4.33 0.27
CA VAL A 528 37.49 -3.25 -0.55
C VAL A 528 36.67 -3.08 -1.82
N GLY A 529 36.15 -1.88 -2.04
CA GLY A 529 35.44 -1.46 -3.24
C GLY A 529 36.36 -0.83 -4.29
N GLN A 530 35.78 -0.25 -5.33
CA GLN A 530 36.50 0.44 -6.39
C GLN A 530 36.53 1.95 -6.13
N MET A 531 37.72 2.55 -6.24
CA MET A 531 37.86 4.01 -6.17
C MET A 531 37.28 4.66 -7.43
N ARG A 532 36.36 5.61 -7.25
CA ARG A 532 35.80 6.40 -8.35
C ARG A 532 36.41 7.81 -8.39
N THR A 533 36.09 8.56 -9.45
CA THR A 533 36.68 9.89 -9.74
C THR A 533 36.25 10.99 -8.76
N ASP A 534 35.23 10.72 -7.95
CA ASP A 534 34.75 11.57 -6.86
C ASP A 534 35.63 11.49 -5.60
N GLY A 535 36.62 10.58 -5.58
CA GLY A 535 37.53 10.41 -4.46
C GLY A 535 37.02 9.46 -3.38
N ASN A 536 35.83 8.88 -3.54
CA ASN A 536 35.25 7.88 -2.65
C ASN A 536 35.48 6.46 -3.15
N GLU A 537 35.46 5.50 -2.22
CA GLU A 537 35.47 4.09 -2.52
C GLU A 537 34.03 3.59 -2.64
N TRP A 538 33.72 2.83 -3.69
CA TRP A 538 32.36 2.37 -4.01
C TRP A 538 32.28 0.85 -4.08
N LEU A 539 31.26 0.27 -3.49
CA LEU A 539 31.02 -1.17 -3.48
C LEU A 539 29.55 -1.47 -3.74
N GLU A 540 29.28 -2.38 -4.68
CA GLU A 540 27.97 -2.99 -4.83
C GLU A 540 27.91 -4.23 -3.94
N TYR A 541 26.95 -4.27 -3.01
CA TYR A 541 26.84 -5.38 -2.04
C TYR A 541 25.38 -5.67 -1.68
N PRO A 542 24.91 -6.94 -1.77
CA PRO A 542 25.59 -8.07 -2.38
C PRO A 542 25.91 -7.83 -3.87
N HIS A 543 26.88 -8.56 -4.43
CA HIS A 543 27.27 -8.35 -5.82
C HIS A 543 26.08 -8.59 -6.77
N SER A 544 25.84 -7.68 -7.71
CA SER A 544 24.69 -7.70 -8.63
C SER A 544 23.32 -7.45 -7.99
N SER A 545 23.27 -6.90 -6.77
CA SER A 545 22.02 -6.50 -6.12
C SER A 545 21.49 -5.13 -6.59
N GLY A 546 22.30 -4.33 -7.28
CA GLY A 546 21.96 -2.94 -7.60
C GLY A 546 22.13 -1.96 -6.43
N MET A 547 22.38 -2.43 -5.20
CA MET A 547 22.63 -1.58 -4.03
C MET A 547 24.09 -1.12 -3.97
N TRP A 548 24.30 0.21 -3.95
CA TRP A 548 25.63 0.82 -3.94
C TRP A 548 25.92 1.53 -2.62
N TYR A 549 27.07 1.17 -2.06
CA TYR A 549 27.65 1.79 -0.88
C TYR A 549 28.83 2.65 -1.29
N SER A 550 28.98 3.83 -0.68
CA SER A 550 30.19 4.64 -0.77
C SER A 550 30.80 4.87 0.60
N ARG A 551 32.13 4.94 0.67
CA ARG A 551 32.85 5.32 1.89
C ARG A 551 33.98 6.29 1.61
N ASP A 552 34.14 7.23 2.52
CA ASP A 552 35.25 8.17 2.54
C ASP A 552 36.50 7.48 3.12
N ILE A 553 37.68 7.79 2.57
CA ILE A 553 38.94 7.17 2.96
C ILE A 553 39.37 7.49 4.41
N ALA A 554 38.85 8.57 4.99
CA ALA A 554 39.10 9.00 6.36
C ALA A 554 38.15 8.33 7.35
N THR A 555 36.89 8.10 6.98
CA THR A 555 35.87 7.52 7.88
C THR A 555 35.85 5.99 7.85
N ARG A 556 36.17 5.37 6.71
CA ARG A 556 36.16 3.91 6.48
C ARG A 556 34.84 3.21 6.79
N THR A 557 33.74 3.95 6.85
CA THR A 557 32.38 3.44 7.07
C THR A 557 31.60 3.48 5.77
N TRP A 558 31.03 2.34 5.38
CA TRP A 558 30.14 2.24 4.22
C TRP A 558 28.81 2.96 4.52
N VAL A 559 28.35 3.76 3.57
CA VAL A 559 27.07 4.47 3.60
C VAL A 559 26.33 4.14 2.31
N ARG A 560 25.07 3.69 2.40
CA ARG A 560 24.22 3.42 1.23
C ARG A 560 23.97 4.72 0.47
N ARG A 561 24.06 4.67 -0.86
CA ARG A 561 23.89 5.85 -1.73
C ARG A 561 22.83 5.66 -2.81
N ILE A 562 22.68 4.43 -3.28
CA ILE A 562 21.75 4.04 -4.34
C ILE A 562 21.24 2.65 -3.97
#